data_AF-A0A7R9DFY7-F1
#
_entry.id   AF-A0A7R9DFY7-F1
#
_cell.length_a   1.000
_cell.length_b   1.000
_cell.length_c   1.000
_cell.angle_alpha   90.00
_cell.angle_beta   90.00
_cell.angle_gamma   90.00
#
_symmetry.space_group_name_H-M   'P 1'
#
loop_
_entity.id
_entity.type
_entity.pdbx_description
1 polymer ?
#
loop_
_entity_poly.entity_id
_entity_poly.type
_entity_poly.pdbx_seq_one_letter_code
_entity_poly.pdbx_strand_id
1 'polypeptide(L)'
;MFVFTDYEQFVEILTQRPFKLSNFAISRLNEQAMKYLTEIARNRFDNIMLTLETMPRTLLLVIRNLNTIRAIGREHGDPVNRYMVMARIATKGAFISRDTRMCDRLAGVVQLCYFEFKLWYDSVKQWTAKFCWRLLTLLGRVPESLTDVMDHHVI
;
A
#
# COMPACT_ATOMS: atom_id res chain seq x y z
N MET A 1 -17.58 -2.63 19.08
CA MET A 1 -16.71 -3.16 18.00
C MET A 1 -17.25 -2.57 16.71
N PHE A 2 -16.50 -1.68 16.05
CA PHE A 2 -16.94 -1.09 14.78
C PHE A 2 -16.82 -2.15 13.69
N VAL A 3 -17.95 -2.60 13.16
CA VAL A 3 -17.97 -3.59 12.07
C VAL A 3 -17.97 -2.81 10.77
N PHE A 4 -16.78 -2.53 10.24
CA PHE A 4 -16.66 -2.07 8.86
C PHE A 4 -17.09 -3.24 7.96
N THR A 5 -18.28 -3.13 7.36
CA THR A 5 -18.84 -4.18 6.49
C THR A 5 -18.00 -4.33 5.21
N ASP A 6 -17.31 -3.26 4.81
CA ASP A 6 -16.37 -3.22 3.69
C ASP A 6 -14.93 -2.95 4.20
N TYR A 7 -14.20 -4.02 4.48
CA TYR A 7 -12.80 -3.94 4.90
C TYR A 7 -11.88 -3.45 3.77
N GLU A 8 -12.25 -3.64 2.51
CA GLU A 8 -11.45 -3.17 1.36
C GLU A 8 -11.45 -1.65 1.32
N GLN A 9 -12.64 -1.05 1.44
CA GLN A 9 -12.78 0.40 1.49
C GLN A 9 -12.05 1.02 2.68
N PHE A 10 -12.13 0.39 3.85
CA PHE A 10 -11.39 0.84 5.02
C PHE A 10 -9.86 0.80 4.78
N VAL A 11 -9.36 -0.28 4.19
CA VAL A 11 -7.95 -0.41 3.82
C VAL A 11 -7.55 0.65 2.79
N GLU A 12 -8.38 0.95 1.79
CA GLU A 12 -8.12 2.00 0.80
C GLU A 12 -8.00 3.39 1.46
N ILE A 13 -8.87 3.71 2.42
CA ILE A 13 -8.82 4.96 3.17
C ILE A 13 -7.56 5.03 4.03
N LEU A 14 -7.22 3.94 4.74
CA LEU A 14 -6.02 3.88 5.59
C LEU A 14 -4.72 3.96 4.78
N THR A 15 -4.64 3.22 3.68
CA THR A 15 -3.46 3.15 2.81
C THR A 15 -3.36 4.34 1.86
N GLN A 16 -4.43 5.13 1.72
CA GLN A 16 -4.51 6.30 0.83
C GLN A 16 -4.15 5.95 -0.62
N ARG A 17 -4.47 4.71 -1.00
CA ARG A 17 -4.22 4.14 -2.31
C ARG A 17 -5.41 3.25 -2.70
N PRO A 18 -5.88 3.34 -3.94
CA PRO A 18 -6.89 2.40 -4.42
C PRO A 18 -6.32 0.97 -4.41
N PHE A 19 -7.09 0.03 -3.87
CA PHE A 19 -6.71 -1.37 -3.69
C PHE A 19 -6.85 -2.16 -5.00
N LYS A 20 -7.86 -1.81 -5.80
CA LYS A 20 -8.19 -2.50 -7.08
C LYS A 20 -7.43 -1.96 -8.30
N LEU A 21 -6.67 -0.88 -8.17
CA LEU A 21 -5.81 -0.43 -9.25
C LEU A 21 -4.43 -1.05 -9.12
N SER A 22 -4.08 -1.87 -10.11
CA SER A 22 -2.76 -2.45 -10.33
C SER A 22 -1.64 -1.42 -10.04
N ASN A 23 -0.58 -1.90 -9.38
CA ASN A 23 0.62 -1.14 -9.01
C ASN A 23 1.26 -0.34 -10.17
N PHE A 24 0.87 -0.62 -11.41
CA PHE A 24 1.41 -0.03 -12.62
C PHE A 24 0.78 1.33 -13.01
N ALA A 25 -0.43 1.67 -12.54
CA ALA A 25 -1.25 2.71 -13.19
C ALA A 25 -1.30 4.11 -12.52
N ILE A 26 -0.68 4.31 -11.35
CA ILE A 26 -0.96 5.51 -10.53
C ILE A 26 0.24 6.44 -10.34
N SER A 27 1.47 6.02 -10.64
CA SER A 27 2.64 6.81 -10.25
C SER A 27 2.85 8.09 -11.06
N ARG A 28 2.27 8.18 -12.28
CA ARG A 28 1.93 9.45 -12.92
C ARG A 28 0.59 9.35 -13.63
N LEU A 29 -0.36 10.14 -13.15
CA LEU A 29 -1.68 10.24 -13.73
C LEU A 29 -1.59 11.10 -14.98
N ASN A 30 -1.55 10.44 -16.15
CA ASN A 30 -1.95 11.10 -17.39
C ASN A 30 -3.31 11.80 -17.15
N GLU A 31 -3.58 12.93 -17.78
CA GLU A 31 -4.82 13.71 -17.53
C GLU A 31 -6.08 12.83 -17.67
N GLN A 32 -6.02 11.85 -18.57
CA GLN A 32 -7.03 10.80 -18.77
C GLN A 32 -7.15 9.85 -17.57
N ALA A 33 -6.03 9.40 -16.99
CA ALA A 33 -6.01 8.57 -15.79
C ALA A 33 -6.49 9.35 -14.56
N MET A 34 -6.17 10.65 -14.47
CA MET A 34 -6.70 11.53 -13.43
C MET A 34 -8.21 11.68 -13.53
N LYS A 35 -8.75 11.92 -14.74
CA LYS A 35 -10.19 11.99 -14.99
C LYS A 35 -10.89 10.68 -14.61
N TYR A 36 -10.34 9.55 -15.06
CA TYR A 36 -10.84 8.22 -14.72
C TYR A 36 -10.85 7.95 -13.21
N LEU A 37 -9.76 8.28 -12.52
CA LEU A 37 -9.68 8.13 -11.06
C LEU A 37 -10.63 9.07 -10.33
N THR A 38 -10.78 10.30 -10.82
CA THR A 38 -11.71 11.29 -10.25
C THR A 38 -13.15 10.80 -10.39
N GLU A 39 -13.50 10.21 -11.52
CA GLU A 39 -14.82 9.64 -11.78
C GLU A 39 -15.09 8.42 -10.89
N ILE A 40 -14.13 7.50 -10.77
CA ILE A 40 -14.23 6.38 -9.81
C ILE A 40 -14.37 6.88 -8.38
N ALA A 41 -13.57 7.88 -7.99
CA ALA A 41 -13.63 8.48 -6.66
C ALA A 41 -14.99 9.14 -6.41
N ARG A 42 -15.56 9.84 -7.40
CA ARG A 42 -16.90 10.44 -7.33
C ARG A 42 -17.97 9.37 -7.14
N ASN A 43 -17.91 8.27 -7.90
CA ASN A 43 -18.85 7.16 -7.79
C ASN A 43 -18.77 6.41 -6.46
N ARG A 44 -17.61 6.45 -5.78
CA ARG A 44 -17.40 5.80 -4.48
C ARG A 44 -17.40 6.80 -3.31
N PHE A 45 -17.61 8.08 -3.57
CA PHE A 45 -17.46 9.15 -2.58
C PHE A 45 -18.46 8.99 -1.42
N ASP A 46 -19.71 8.67 -1.73
CA ASP A 46 -20.75 8.48 -0.72
C ASP A 46 -20.38 7.36 0.26
N ASN A 47 -19.88 6.23 -0.26
CA ASN A 47 -19.42 5.12 0.58
C ASN A 47 -18.18 5.50 1.42
N ILE A 48 -17.27 6.31 0.86
CA ILE A 48 -16.10 6.81 1.60
C ILE A 48 -16.57 7.72 2.74
N MET A 49 -17.54 8.59 2.48
CA MET A 49 -18.07 9.53 3.46
C MET A 49 -18.80 8.79 4.59
N LEU A 50 -19.65 7.81 4.26
CA LEU A 50 -20.27 6.92 5.23
C LEU A 50 -19.23 6.19 6.10
N THR A 51 -18.14 5.73 5.49
CA THR A 51 -17.06 5.06 6.22
C THR A 51 -16.32 6.04 7.15
N LEU A 52 -16.10 7.28 6.74
CA LEU A 52 -15.45 8.31 7.57
C LEU A 52 -16.35 8.81 8.70
N GLU A 53 -17.66 8.93 8.47
CA GLU A 53 -18.64 9.35 9.48
C GLU A 53 -18.81 8.33 10.59
N THR A 54 -18.70 7.04 10.26
CA THR A 54 -18.80 5.94 11.22
C THR A 54 -17.51 5.75 12.04
N MET A 55 -16.39 6.38 11.65
CA MET A 55 -15.13 6.27 12.39
C MET A 55 -15.11 7.11 13.67
N PRO A 56 -14.48 6.60 14.75
CA PRO A 56 -14.20 7.43 15.92
C PRO A 56 -13.23 8.56 15.56
N ARG A 57 -13.42 9.73 16.16
CA ARG A 57 -12.60 10.94 15.91
C ARG A 57 -11.09 10.71 16.07
N THR A 58 -10.70 9.84 16.98
CA THR A 58 -9.31 9.46 17.21
C THR A 58 -8.68 8.77 15.99
N LEU A 59 -9.44 7.94 15.28
CA LEU A 59 -8.96 7.25 14.08
C LEU A 59 -8.83 8.19 12.88
N LEU A 60 -9.72 9.19 12.76
CA LEU A 60 -9.59 10.26 11.77
C LEU A 60 -8.29 11.06 11.92
N LEU A 61 -7.85 11.30 13.16
CA LEU A 61 -6.55 11.94 13.44
C LEU A 61 -5.37 11.07 13.00
N VAL A 62 -5.45 9.75 13.18
CA VAL A 62 -4.44 8.82 12.67
C VAL A 62 -4.35 8.90 11.14
N ILE A 63 -5.49 8.89 10.44
CA ILE A 63 -5.52 9.04 8.98
C ILE A 63 -4.92 10.37 8.54
N ARG A 64 -5.20 11.47 9.26
CA ARG A 64 -4.58 12.77 8.98
C ARG A 64 -3.06 12.73 9.16
N ASN A 65 -2.55 12.11 10.23
CA ASN A 65 -1.12 11.97 10.44
C ASN A 65 -0.46 11.11 9.34
N LEU A 66 -1.11 10.02 8.92
CA LEU A 66 -0.65 9.20 7.81
C LEU A 66 -0.56 9.99 6.50
N ASN A 67 -1.52 10.89 6.23
CA ASN A 67 -1.50 11.78 5.08
C ASN A 67 -0.27 12.71 5.09
N THR A 68 0.05 13.28 6.25
CA THR A 68 1.23 14.14 6.43
C THR A 68 2.53 13.36 6.22
N ILE A 69 2.67 12.17 6.85
CA ILE A 69 3.84 11.31 6.67
C ILE A 69 4.00 10.91 5.21
N ARG A 70 2.90 10.63 4.50
CA ARG A 70 2.91 10.33 3.08
C ARG A 70 3.42 11.51 2.25
N ALA A 71 2.96 12.73 2.55
CA ALA A 71 3.40 13.93 1.86
C ALA A 71 4.90 14.18 2.04
N ILE A 72 5.41 14.09 3.28
CA ILE A 72 6.83 14.19 3.58
C ILE A 72 7.63 13.08 2.87
N GLY A 73 7.13 11.85 2.90
CA GLY A 73 7.76 10.72 2.21
C GLY A 73 7.95 11.00 0.72
N ARG A 74 6.92 11.53 0.05
CA ARG A 74 7.01 11.89 -1.37
C ARG A 74 8.02 12.98 -1.66
N GLU A 75 8.11 13.99 -0.81
CA GLU A 75 9.10 15.07 -0.93
C GLU A 75 10.54 14.52 -0.90
N HIS A 76 10.75 13.41 -0.20
CA HIS A 76 12.05 12.74 -0.07
C HIS A 76 12.25 11.58 -1.07
N GLY A 77 11.36 11.42 -2.06
CA GLY A 77 11.42 10.30 -2.99
C GLY A 77 11.09 8.96 -2.34
N ASP A 78 10.06 8.94 -1.49
CA ASP A 78 9.44 7.76 -0.83
C ASP A 78 10.45 6.72 -0.29
N PRO A 79 11.46 7.10 0.52
CA PRO A 79 12.59 6.23 0.88
C PRO A 79 12.22 4.94 1.63
N VAL A 80 10.97 4.80 2.08
CA VAL A 80 10.48 3.68 2.88
C VAL A 80 9.19 3.13 2.27
N ASN A 81 9.14 1.79 2.08
CA ASN A 81 7.90 1.09 1.77
C ASN A 81 6.97 1.07 3.00
N ARG A 82 6.14 2.11 3.10
CA ARG A 82 5.20 2.31 4.21
C ARG A 82 4.23 1.15 4.39
N TYR A 83 3.77 0.52 3.31
CA TYR A 83 2.82 -0.59 3.38
C TYR A 83 3.46 -1.83 4.03
N MET A 84 4.70 -2.13 3.68
CA MET A 84 5.45 -3.21 4.31
C MET A 84 5.67 -2.95 5.81
N VAL A 85 6.00 -1.71 6.17
CA VAL A 85 6.16 -1.31 7.58
C VAL A 85 4.84 -1.42 8.34
N MET A 86 3.74 -0.91 7.79
CA MET A 86 2.40 -1.02 8.40
C MET A 86 2.00 -2.48 8.58
N ALA A 87 2.19 -3.31 7.57
CA ALA A 87 1.84 -4.72 7.62
C ALA A 87 2.65 -5.45 8.71
N ARG A 88 3.95 -5.18 8.82
CA ARG A 88 4.81 -5.72 9.90
C ARG A 88 4.39 -5.27 11.29
N ILE A 89 4.03 -4.00 11.46
CA ILE A 89 3.59 -3.48 12.77
C ILE A 89 2.23 -4.09 13.16
N ALA A 90 1.30 -4.18 12.21
CA ALA A 90 -0.02 -4.78 12.45
C ALA A 90 0.08 -6.26 12.82
N THR A 91 0.95 -7.02 12.16
CA THR A 91 1.13 -8.45 12.44
C THR A 91 1.85 -8.72 13.76
N LYS A 92 2.78 -7.86 14.17
CA LYS A 92 3.44 -7.97 15.49
C LYS A 92 2.44 -8.00 16.66
N GLY A 93 1.34 -7.25 16.57
CA GLY A 93 0.30 -7.25 17.60
C GLY A 93 -0.58 -8.52 17.59
N ALA A 94 -0.85 -9.08 16.41
CA ALA A 94 -1.74 -10.24 16.26
C ALA A 94 -1.11 -11.56 16.73
N PHE A 95 0.19 -11.74 16.47
CA PHE A 95 0.90 -12.99 16.78
C PHE A 95 1.47 -13.06 18.21
N ILE A 96 1.46 -11.94 18.96
CA ILE A 96 1.92 -11.85 20.36
C ILE A 96 0.70 -11.74 21.29
N SER A 97 -0.24 -12.67 21.20
CA SER A 97 -1.29 -12.78 22.22
C SER A 97 -0.70 -13.45 23.47
N ARG A 98 -0.64 -12.74 24.60
CA ARG A 98 0.02 -13.22 25.85
C ARG A 98 -0.64 -14.46 26.47
N ASP A 99 -1.93 -14.69 26.25
CA ASP A 99 -2.75 -15.71 26.94
C ASP A 99 -3.02 -17.01 26.16
N THR A 100 -2.30 -17.27 25.05
CA THR A 100 -2.55 -18.46 24.24
C THR A 100 -1.67 -19.66 24.62
N ARG A 101 -2.19 -20.88 24.39
CA ARG A 101 -1.49 -22.15 24.68
C ARG A 101 -0.19 -22.23 23.87
N MET A 102 0.80 -23.00 24.33
CA MET A 102 2.11 -23.12 23.66
C MET A 102 2.01 -23.54 22.18
N CYS A 103 1.03 -24.39 21.82
CA CYS A 103 0.77 -24.78 20.43
C CYS A 103 0.29 -23.61 19.57
N ASP A 104 -0.54 -22.74 20.10
CA ASP A 104 -1.03 -21.55 19.40
C ASP A 104 0.09 -20.54 19.17
N ARG A 105 1.05 -20.46 20.11
CA ARG A 105 2.27 -19.66 19.94
C ARG A 105 3.14 -20.18 18.80
N LEU A 106 3.34 -21.51 18.71
CA LEU A 106 4.08 -22.12 17.60
C LEU A 106 3.38 -21.89 16.26
N ALA A 107 2.05 -22.06 16.21
CA ALA A 107 1.26 -21.75 15.03
C ALA A 107 1.40 -20.27 14.61
N GLY A 108 1.37 -19.35 15.58
CA GLY A 108 1.60 -17.92 15.35
C GLY A 108 2.99 -17.61 14.78
N VAL A 109 4.03 -18.29 15.26
CA VAL A 109 5.40 -18.16 14.71
C VAL A 109 5.47 -18.67 13.28
N VAL A 110 4.87 -19.82 12.97
CA VAL A 110 4.80 -20.36 11.60
C VAL A 110 4.08 -19.39 10.67
N GLN A 111 2.96 -18.82 11.12
CA GLN A 111 2.21 -17.82 10.35
C GLN A 111 3.01 -16.54 10.12
N LEU A 112 3.79 -16.08 11.12
CA LEU A 112 4.69 -14.94 10.97
C LEU A 112 5.82 -15.24 9.98
N CYS A 113 6.41 -16.44 10.03
CA CYS A 113 7.43 -16.87 9.07
C CYS A 113 6.86 -16.93 7.65
N TYR A 114 5.67 -17.49 7.47
CA TYR A 114 4.98 -17.50 6.17
C TYR A 114 4.70 -16.09 5.66
N PHE A 115 4.24 -15.19 6.54
CA PHE A 115 3.99 -13.80 6.22
C PHE A 115 5.26 -13.05 5.78
N GLU A 116 6.37 -13.18 6.52
CA GLU A 116 7.65 -12.57 6.14
C GLU A 116 8.20 -13.18 4.84
N PHE A 117 8.04 -14.48 4.63
CA PHE A 117 8.41 -15.13 3.35
C PHE A 117 7.60 -14.54 2.19
N LYS A 118 6.31 -14.34 2.37
CA LYS A 118 5.45 -13.73 1.35
C LYS A 118 5.87 -12.28 1.05
N LEU A 119 6.15 -11.48 2.08
CA LEU A 119 6.66 -10.11 1.91
C LEU A 119 8.01 -10.08 1.18
N TRP A 120 8.89 -11.03 1.49
CA TRP A 120 10.17 -11.19 0.82
C TRP A 120 9.98 -11.55 -0.65
N TYR A 121 9.13 -12.54 -0.97
CA TYR A 121 8.82 -12.92 -2.34
C TYR A 121 8.29 -11.74 -3.16
N ASP A 122 7.36 -10.95 -2.61
CA ASP A 122 6.84 -9.75 -3.29
C ASP A 122 7.95 -8.70 -3.50
N SER A 123 8.86 -8.55 -2.53
CA SER A 123 10.02 -7.66 -2.65
C SER A 123 10.99 -8.12 -3.74
N VAL A 124 11.27 -9.43 -3.83
CA VAL A 124 12.11 -10.01 -4.89
C VAL A 124 11.45 -9.83 -6.25
N LYS A 125 10.14 -10.06 -6.38
CA LYS A 125 9.39 -9.86 -7.62
C LYS A 125 9.47 -8.40 -8.10
N GLN A 126 9.37 -7.43 -7.20
CA GLN A 126 9.54 -6.02 -7.56
C GLN A 126 10.99 -5.71 -7.94
N TRP A 127 11.96 -6.28 -7.23
CA TRP A 127 13.37 -6.10 -7.53
C TRP A 127 13.75 -6.69 -8.89
N THR A 128 13.29 -7.89 -9.24
CA THR A 128 13.53 -8.50 -10.56
C THR A 128 12.89 -7.69 -11.66
N ALA A 129 11.66 -7.18 -11.46
CA ALA A 129 11.03 -6.27 -12.42
C ALA A 129 11.89 -5.01 -12.65
N LYS A 130 12.37 -4.37 -11.57
CA LYS A 130 13.30 -3.22 -11.66
C LYS A 130 14.58 -3.59 -12.41
N PHE A 131 15.14 -4.76 -12.12
CA PHE A 131 16.37 -5.25 -12.75
C PHE A 131 16.18 -5.50 -14.24
N CYS A 132 15.12 -6.21 -14.64
CA CYS A 132 14.76 -6.41 -16.04
C CYS A 132 14.57 -5.07 -16.77
N TRP A 133 13.93 -4.09 -16.13
CA TRP A 133 13.78 -2.76 -16.70
C TRP A 133 15.11 -2.03 -16.88
N ARG A 134 15.99 -2.03 -15.88
CA ARG A 134 17.34 -1.46 -16.00
C ARG A 134 18.17 -2.12 -17.10
N LEU A 135 17.99 -3.42 -17.29
CA LEU A 135 18.65 -4.15 -18.38
C LEU A 135 18.10 -3.71 -19.76
N LEU A 136 16.78 -3.53 -19.87
CA LEU A 136 16.14 -3.05 -21.11
C LEU A 136 16.54 -1.61 -21.46
N THR A 137 16.71 -0.73 -20.47
CA THR A 137 17.16 0.65 -20.69
C THR A 137 18.64 0.70 -21.07
N LEU A 138 19.48 -0.13 -20.45
CA LEU A 138 20.90 -0.24 -20.80
C LEU A 138 21.12 -0.80 -22.21
N LEU A 139 20.20 -1.63 -22.71
CA LEU A 139 20.20 -2.13 -24.09
C LEU A 139 19.68 -1.11 -25.12
N GLY A 140 19.33 0.13 -24.71
CA GLY A 140 18.93 1.21 -25.61
C GLY A 140 17.62 0.96 -26.36
N ARG A 141 16.82 -0.03 -25.94
CA ARG A 141 15.55 -0.42 -26.58
C ARG A 141 14.33 0.34 -26.06
N VAL A 142 14.53 1.30 -25.15
CA VAL A 142 13.45 2.03 -24.48
C VAL A 142 13.54 3.50 -24.87
N PRO A 143 12.46 4.10 -25.43
CA PRO A 143 12.42 5.53 -25.74
C PRO A 143 12.50 6.38 -24.46
N GLU A 144 13.17 7.54 -24.52
CA GLU A 144 13.48 8.39 -23.37
C GLU A 144 12.24 8.82 -22.56
N SER A 145 11.07 8.90 -23.22
CA SER A 145 9.79 9.22 -22.59
C SER A 145 9.26 8.13 -21.64
N LEU A 146 9.69 6.87 -21.79
CA LEU A 146 9.30 5.76 -20.91
C LEU A 146 10.26 5.61 -19.71
N THR A 147 11.51 6.05 -19.82
CA THR A 147 12.49 6.06 -18.73
C THR A 147 12.13 7.05 -17.62
N ASP A 148 11.75 8.29 -17.95
CA ASP A 148 11.34 9.31 -16.95
C ASP A 148 10.06 8.92 -16.20
N VAL A 149 9.14 8.26 -16.91
CA VAL A 149 7.91 7.73 -16.32
C VAL A 149 8.26 6.66 -15.27
N MET A 150 9.19 5.75 -15.57
CA MET A 150 9.48 4.57 -14.75
C MET A 150 10.49 4.74 -13.61
N ASP A 151 11.44 5.67 -13.68
CA ASP A 151 12.32 5.98 -12.54
C ASP A 151 11.51 6.54 -11.34
N HIS A 152 10.35 7.13 -11.61
CA HIS A 152 9.38 7.58 -10.60
C HIS A 152 8.30 6.54 -10.21
N HIS A 153 8.21 5.39 -10.89
CA HIS A 153 7.18 4.34 -10.63
C HIS A 153 7.54 3.36 -9.51
N VAL A 154 8.77 3.43 -8.99
CA VAL A 154 9.44 2.30 -8.35
C VAL A 154 9.58 2.45 -6.82
N ILE A 155 8.90 3.44 -6.25
CA ILE A 155 8.93 3.76 -4.83
C ILE A 155 7.60 3.46 -4.14
#